data_AF-A0A7E5WLX7-F1
#
_entry.id   AF-A0A7E5WLX7-F1
#
_cell.length_a   1.000
_cell.length_b   1.000
_cell.length_c   1.000
_cell.angle_alpha   90.00
_cell.angle_beta   90.00
_cell.angle_gamma   90.00
#
_symmetry.space_group_name_H-M   'P 1'
#
loop_
_entity.id
_entity.type
_entity.pdbx_description
1 polymer ?
#
loop_
_entity_poly.entity_id
_entity_poly.type
_entity_poly.pdbx_seq_one_letter_code
_entity_poly.pdbx_strand_id
1 'polypeptide(L)'
;MIDLCKLKCPKIPVVRKCCFCIPTYVGIAIFGYADLTLALVAFPMLVYEMVDELTSGRQREDIHYSDPAVHLPVIVAAALADILLTVLLLIGAHRKNKLILKIYFYFATFSQLMTLFADLPFVDYTEYKKSLIYIFFVFLNIYLLFLVHNVVYVREDSLEIQYRAYEPHRVSV
;
A
#
# COMPACT_ATOMS: atom_id res chain seq x y z
N MET A 1 -22.76 -2.72 31.96
CA MET A 1 -21.45 -2.37 31.39
C MET A 1 -21.67 -1.79 29.98
N ILE A 2 -22.42 -0.69 29.90
CA ILE A 2 -22.74 0.06 28.68
C ILE A 2 -22.81 1.51 29.17
N ASP A 3 -21.94 2.36 28.64
CA ASP A 3 -22.01 3.85 28.62
C ASP A 3 -20.63 4.49 28.70
N LEU A 4 -19.81 4.28 27.67
CA LEU A 4 -18.63 5.12 27.40
C LEU A 4 -18.69 5.74 25.98
N CYS A 5 -19.89 5.94 25.44
CA CYS A 5 -20.10 6.61 24.15
C CYS A 5 -20.49 8.09 24.34
N LYS A 6 -19.76 8.81 25.20
CA LYS A 6 -19.98 10.24 25.47
C LYS A 6 -18.67 11.05 25.52
N LEU A 7 -17.69 10.76 24.66
CA LEU A 7 -16.64 11.72 24.37
C LEU A 7 -16.37 11.78 22.87
N LYS A 8 -16.78 12.91 22.28
CA LYS A 8 -16.32 13.47 21.00
C LYS A 8 -16.41 12.52 19.80
N CYS A 9 -17.52 12.62 19.06
CA CYS A 9 -17.62 12.02 17.74
C CYS A 9 -16.45 12.52 16.87
N PRO A 10 -15.54 11.65 16.39
CA PRO A 10 -14.55 12.05 15.42
C PRO A 10 -15.27 12.47 14.14
N LYS A 11 -14.85 13.58 13.53
CA LYS A 11 -15.38 14.08 12.24
C LYS A 11 -15.14 13.13 11.06
N ILE A 12 -14.43 12.03 11.31
CA ILE A 12 -14.01 11.02 10.33
C ILE A 12 -14.45 9.66 10.89
N PRO A 13 -15.13 8.80 10.10
CA PRO A 13 -15.58 7.51 10.59
C PRO A 13 -14.40 6.63 11.00
N VAL A 14 -14.35 6.27 12.30
CA VAL A 14 -13.31 5.42 12.87
C VAL A 14 -13.63 3.96 12.56
N VAL A 15 -12.94 3.40 11.56
CA VAL A 15 -13.11 2.02 11.14
C VAL A 15 -12.27 1.11 12.04
N ARG A 16 -12.86 0.65 13.15
CA ARG A 16 -12.22 -0.31 14.09
C ARG A 16 -12.17 -1.74 13.55
N LYS A 17 -12.83 -2.01 12.42
CA LYS A 17 -13.06 -3.33 11.86
C LYS A 17 -12.94 -3.24 10.33
N CYS A 18 -12.10 -4.08 9.72
CA CYS A 18 -12.15 -4.30 8.27
C CYS A 18 -13.52 -4.91 7.89
N CYS A 19 -13.82 -5.00 6.59
CA CYS A 19 -14.91 -5.86 6.10
C CYS A 19 -14.85 -7.21 6.86
N PHE A 20 -15.99 -7.68 7.39
CA PHE A 20 -16.11 -8.91 8.21
C PHE A 20 -15.64 -8.87 9.68
N CYS A 21 -15.57 -7.71 10.36
CA CYS A 21 -15.20 -7.65 11.80
C CYS A 21 -13.77 -8.14 12.13
N ILE A 22 -12.93 -8.34 11.11
CA ILE A 22 -11.56 -8.83 11.29
C ILE A 22 -10.70 -7.69 11.88
N PRO A 23 -9.86 -7.98 12.89
CA PRO A 23 -8.94 -6.99 13.45
C PRO A 23 -8.03 -6.46 12.34
N THR A 24 -7.85 -5.15 12.30
CA THR A 24 -7.21 -4.42 11.19
C THR A 24 -5.82 -4.95 10.83
N TYR A 25 -5.04 -5.43 11.81
CA TYR A 25 -3.73 -6.07 11.59
C TYR A 25 -3.80 -7.38 10.82
N VAL A 26 -4.85 -8.17 11.05
CA VAL A 26 -5.08 -9.43 10.31
C VAL A 26 -5.56 -9.10 8.90
N GLY A 27 -6.38 -8.07 8.73
CA GLY A 27 -6.73 -7.54 7.41
C GLY A 27 -5.48 -7.13 6.62
N ILE A 28 -4.61 -6.30 7.21
CA ILE A 28 -3.34 -5.88 6.57
C ILE A 28 -2.49 -7.09 6.20
N ALA A 29 -2.36 -8.08 7.08
CA ALA A 29 -1.61 -9.29 6.77
C ALA A 29 -2.22 -10.05 5.59
N ILE A 30 -3.53 -10.31 5.59
CA ILE A 30 -4.20 -11.05 4.51
C ILE A 30 -4.06 -10.32 3.17
N PHE A 31 -4.38 -9.02 3.13
CA PHE A 31 -4.27 -8.25 1.90
C PHE A 31 -2.81 -8.07 1.45
N GLY A 32 -1.86 -7.94 2.37
CA GLY A 32 -0.44 -7.91 2.06
C GLY A 32 0.09 -9.24 1.49
N TYR A 33 -0.39 -10.39 1.98
CA TYR A 33 -0.06 -11.69 1.37
C TYR A 33 -0.67 -11.85 -0.02
N ALA A 34 -1.89 -11.36 -0.23
CA ALA A 34 -2.54 -11.37 -1.54
C ALA A 34 -1.76 -10.49 -2.55
N ASP A 35 -1.38 -9.29 -2.12
CA ASP A 35 -0.56 -8.35 -2.90
C ASP A 35 0.82 -8.95 -3.25
N LEU A 36 1.51 -9.53 -2.27
CA LEU A 36 2.80 -10.20 -2.50
C LEU A 36 2.69 -11.35 -3.50
N THR A 37 1.60 -12.13 -3.43
CA THR A 37 1.35 -13.24 -4.35
C THR A 37 1.12 -12.72 -5.78
N LEU A 38 0.35 -11.63 -5.92
CA LEU A 38 0.14 -10.98 -7.21
C LEU A 38 1.45 -10.42 -7.76
N ALA A 39 2.26 -9.74 -6.94
CA ALA A 39 3.57 -9.23 -7.33
C ALA A 39 4.52 -10.35 -7.79
N LEU A 40 4.55 -11.49 -7.08
CA LEU A 40 5.33 -12.67 -7.46
C LEU A 40 4.93 -13.29 -8.81
N VAL A 41 3.64 -13.22 -9.16
CA VAL A 41 3.14 -13.70 -10.46
C VAL A 41 3.36 -12.66 -11.56
N ALA A 42 3.23 -11.37 -11.25
CA ALA A 42 3.41 -10.27 -12.19
C ALA A 42 4.90 -10.05 -12.56
N PHE A 43 5.81 -10.19 -11.59
CA PHE A 43 7.24 -9.99 -11.78
C PHE A 43 7.85 -10.81 -12.94
N PRO A 44 7.65 -12.14 -13.03
CA PRO A 44 8.18 -12.92 -14.15
C PRO A 44 7.53 -12.55 -15.50
N MET A 45 6.27 -12.10 -15.52
CA MET A 45 5.65 -11.60 -16.75
C MET A 45 6.31 -10.30 -17.21
N LEU A 46 6.59 -9.37 -16.28
CA LEU A 46 7.31 -8.13 -16.56
C LEU A 46 8.73 -8.39 -17.07
N VAL A 47 9.44 -9.35 -16.46
CA VAL A 47 10.77 -9.76 -16.92
C VAL A 47 10.71 -10.39 -18.31
N TYR A 48 9.70 -11.22 -18.59
CA TYR A 48 9.51 -11.79 -19.92
C TYR A 48 9.25 -10.72 -20.98
N GLU A 49 8.35 -9.77 -20.71
CA GLU A 49 8.06 -8.66 -21.62
C GLU A 49 9.30 -7.79 -21.85
N MET A 50 10.09 -7.52 -20.80
CA MET A 50 11.38 -6.85 -20.92
C MET A 50 12.37 -7.60 -21.83
N VAL A 51 12.51 -8.91 -21.64
CA VAL A 51 13.45 -9.73 -22.43
C VAL A 51 12.98 -9.81 -23.88
N ASP A 52 11.68 -9.94 -24.11
CA ASP A 52 11.08 -9.95 -25.44
C ASP A 52 11.33 -8.62 -26.16
N GLU A 53 11.12 -7.48 -25.51
CA GLU A 53 11.41 -6.15 -26.07
C GLU A 53 12.90 -5.97 -26.41
N LEU A 54 13.81 -6.42 -25.54
CA LEU A 54 15.26 -6.32 -25.76
C LEU A 54 15.77 -7.24 -26.88
N THR A 55 15.16 -8.42 -27.05
CA THR A 55 15.63 -9.45 -28.01
C THR A 55 14.98 -9.33 -29.38
N SER A 56 13.71 -8.91 -29.44
CA SER A 56 12.96 -8.81 -30.69
C SER A 56 13.25 -7.52 -31.47
N GLY A 57 13.97 -6.55 -30.87
CA GLY A 57 14.34 -5.28 -31.52
C GLY A 57 13.14 -4.44 -31.96
N ARG A 58 11.92 -4.82 -31.56
CA ARG A 58 10.69 -4.07 -31.75
C ARG A 58 10.69 -2.93 -30.75
N GLN A 59 11.46 -1.91 -31.07
CA GLN A 59 11.29 -0.61 -30.46
C GLN A 59 9.84 -0.20 -30.73
N ARG A 60 9.01 -0.11 -29.69
CA ARG A 60 7.69 0.54 -29.80
C ARG A 60 7.96 1.92 -30.39
N GLU A 61 7.63 2.11 -31.67
CA GLU A 61 7.91 3.33 -32.43
C GLU A 61 7.22 4.58 -31.83
N ASP A 62 6.37 4.40 -30.81
CA ASP A 62 5.57 5.45 -30.18
C ASP A 62 6.16 6.03 -28.88
N ILE A 63 7.30 5.54 -28.37
CA ILE A 63 7.89 6.09 -27.12
C ILE A 63 8.82 7.25 -27.46
N HIS A 64 8.25 8.45 -27.59
CA HIS A 64 8.98 9.68 -27.87
C HIS A 64 9.72 10.27 -26.65
N TYR A 65 9.95 9.51 -25.59
CA TYR A 65 10.71 10.00 -24.43
C TYR A 65 11.52 8.90 -23.76
N SER A 66 12.84 9.09 -23.79
CA SER A 66 13.89 8.34 -23.11
C SER A 66 14.29 6.98 -23.71
N ASP A 67 15.61 6.82 -23.79
CA ASP A 67 16.33 5.64 -24.25
C ASP A 67 15.78 4.35 -23.58
N PRO A 68 15.30 3.35 -24.36
CA PRO A 68 14.73 2.12 -23.81
C PRO A 68 15.72 1.38 -22.88
N ALA A 69 17.02 1.61 -23.06
CA ALA A 69 18.08 1.09 -22.19
C ALA A 69 17.99 1.58 -20.74
N VAL A 70 17.35 2.73 -20.47
CA VAL A 70 17.23 3.31 -19.13
C VAL A 70 15.86 3.04 -18.50
N HIS A 71 14.80 2.97 -19.30
CA HIS A 71 13.44 2.82 -18.80
C HIS A 71 13.16 1.42 -18.24
N LEU A 72 13.61 0.38 -18.95
CA LEU A 72 13.43 -1.02 -18.56
C LEU A 72 14.05 -1.38 -17.20
N PRO A 73 15.34 -1.08 -16.91
CA PRO A 73 15.92 -1.38 -15.61
C PRO A 73 15.29 -0.57 -14.47
N VAL A 74 14.74 0.62 -14.74
CA VAL A 74 14.01 1.41 -13.74
C VAL A 74 12.71 0.73 -13.33
N ILE A 75 11.95 0.18 -14.28
CA ILE A 75 10.72 -0.58 -13.98
C ILE A 75 11.03 -1.81 -13.13
N VAL A 76 12.09 -2.56 -13.47
CA VAL A 76 12.49 -3.74 -12.69
C VAL A 76 12.94 -3.37 -11.28
N ALA A 77 13.71 -2.28 -11.13
CA ALA A 77 14.12 -1.78 -9.83
C ALA A 77 12.91 -1.32 -8.99
N ALA A 78 11.92 -0.67 -9.60
CA ALA A 78 10.68 -0.29 -8.95
C ALA A 78 9.87 -1.52 -8.49
N ALA A 79 9.76 -2.55 -9.33
CA ALA A 79 9.09 -3.80 -8.96
C ALA A 79 9.79 -4.53 -7.80
N LEU A 80 11.12 -4.53 -7.76
CA LEU A 80 11.89 -5.06 -6.63
C LEU A 80 11.66 -4.24 -5.35
N ALA A 81 11.63 -2.92 -5.47
CA ALA A 81 11.33 -2.03 -4.34
C ALA A 81 9.92 -2.30 -3.80
N ASP A 82 8.95 -2.54 -4.66
CA ASP A 82 7.57 -2.88 -4.28
C ASP A 82 7.51 -4.19 -3.47
N ILE A 83 8.17 -5.25 -3.96
CA ILE A 83 8.29 -6.52 -3.23
C ILE A 83 8.91 -6.31 -1.84
N LEU A 84 9.98 -5.52 -1.75
CA LEU A 84 10.65 -5.21 -0.47
C LEU A 84 9.71 -4.43 0.47
N LEU A 85 8.95 -3.48 -0.05
CA LEU A 85 7.97 -2.72 0.73
C LEU A 85 6.86 -3.65 1.25
N THR A 86 6.31 -4.54 0.43
CA THR A 86 5.28 -5.50 0.86
C THR A 86 5.81 -6.47 1.92
N VAL A 87 7.09 -6.88 1.84
CA VAL A 87 7.74 -7.66 2.90
C VAL A 87 7.87 -6.85 4.20
N LEU A 88 8.29 -5.58 4.14
CA LEU A 88 8.35 -4.70 5.31
C LEU A 88 6.98 -4.50 5.95
N LEU A 89 5.92 -4.37 5.14
CA LEU A 89 4.54 -4.33 5.61
C LEU A 89 4.19 -5.58 6.39
N LEU A 90 4.49 -6.77 5.84
CA LEU A 90 4.23 -8.05 6.49
C LEU A 90 4.93 -8.16 7.84
N ILE A 91 6.21 -7.78 7.91
CA ILE A 91 6.99 -7.77 9.15
C ILE A 91 6.37 -6.81 10.16
N GLY A 92 5.99 -5.60 9.72
CA GLY A 92 5.31 -4.61 10.54
C GLY A 92 3.96 -5.09 11.08
N ALA A 93 3.18 -5.77 10.25
CA ALA A 93 1.88 -6.35 10.60
C ALA A 93 2.01 -7.49 11.62
N HIS A 94 2.95 -8.43 11.39
CA HIS A 94 3.21 -9.56 12.30
C HIS A 94 3.77 -9.13 13.64
N ARG A 95 4.77 -8.25 13.64
CA ARG A 95 5.38 -7.72 14.88
C ARG A 95 4.47 -6.72 15.60
N LYS A 96 3.35 -6.32 14.98
CA LYS A 96 2.46 -5.24 15.46
C LYS A 96 3.24 -3.96 15.80
N ASN A 97 4.38 -3.76 15.13
CA ASN A 97 5.31 -2.68 15.43
C ASN A 97 4.93 -1.46 14.60
N LYS A 98 4.40 -0.45 15.29
CA LYS A 98 3.84 0.75 14.68
C LYS A 98 4.89 1.61 13.97
N LEU A 99 6.13 1.61 14.47
CA LEU A 99 7.20 2.43 13.90
C LEU A 99 7.55 1.94 12.48
N ILE A 100 7.62 0.62 12.31
CA ILE A 100 7.81 -0.03 11.00
C ILE A 100 6.63 0.29 10.08
N LEU A 101 5.39 0.22 10.58
CA LEU A 101 4.19 0.51 9.79
C LEU A 101 4.12 1.98 9.34
N LYS A 102 4.60 2.92 10.16
CA LYS A 102 4.66 4.36 9.84
C LYS A 102 5.72 4.66 8.79
N ILE A 103 6.90 4.04 8.90
CA ILE A 103 7.96 4.13 7.88
C ILE A 103 7.43 3.56 6.56
N TYR A 104 6.85 2.36 6.60
CA TYR A 104 6.22 1.75 5.44
C TYR A 104 5.19 2.68 4.80
N PHE A 105 4.29 3.29 5.58
CA PHE A 105 3.25 4.18 5.05
C PHE A 105 3.83 5.34 4.22
N TYR A 106 4.90 5.97 4.71
CA TYR A 106 5.53 7.08 4.00
C TYR A 106 6.19 6.63 2.70
N PHE A 107 6.97 5.54 2.75
CA PHE A 107 7.63 4.99 1.57
C PHE A 107 6.65 4.44 0.54
N ALA A 108 5.63 3.71 0.97
CA ALA A 108 4.60 3.16 0.09
C ALA A 108 3.78 4.28 -0.57
N THR A 109 3.43 5.35 0.16
CA THR A 109 2.74 6.51 -0.42
C THR A 109 3.60 7.16 -1.49
N PHE A 110 4.89 7.37 -1.22
CA PHE A 110 5.81 7.97 -2.17
C PHE A 110 6.00 7.08 -3.41
N SER A 111 6.21 5.78 -3.21
CA SER A 111 6.36 4.80 -4.29
C SER A 111 5.13 4.77 -5.19
N GLN A 112 3.92 4.71 -4.61
CA GLN A 112 2.67 4.70 -5.36
C GLN A 112 2.47 5.98 -6.18
N LEU A 113 2.87 7.13 -5.62
CA LEU A 113 2.81 8.42 -6.32
C LEU A 113 3.75 8.42 -7.53
N MET A 114 4.97 7.94 -7.36
CA MET A 114 5.98 7.87 -8.42
C MET A 114 5.54 6.93 -9.54
N THR A 115 5.00 5.76 -9.21
CA THR A 115 4.43 4.82 -10.18
C THR A 115 3.28 5.46 -10.96
N LEU A 116 2.35 6.13 -10.27
CA LEU A 116 1.22 6.80 -10.94
C LEU A 116 1.66 7.93 -11.87
N PHE A 117 2.70 8.70 -11.50
CA PHE A 117 3.30 9.71 -12.37
C PHE A 117 4.05 9.10 -13.56
N ALA A 118 4.73 7.97 -13.36
CA ALA A 118 5.42 7.25 -14.43
C ALA A 118 4.45 6.64 -15.43
N ASP A 119 3.29 6.13 -14.97
CA ASP A 119 2.31 5.46 -15.82
C ASP A 119 1.37 6.41 -16.56
N LEU A 120 1.09 7.61 -16.01
CA LEU A 120 0.26 8.66 -16.61
C LEU A 120 0.52 8.92 -18.12
N PRO A 121 1.78 9.03 -18.60
CA PRO A 121 2.06 9.20 -20.02
C PRO A 121 1.91 7.94 -20.88
N PHE A 122 1.83 6.74 -20.29
CA PHE A 122 1.76 5.45 -21.00
C PHE A 122 0.36 4.82 -21.03
N VAL A 123 -0.66 5.51 -20.52
CA VAL A 123 -2.05 5.02 -20.58
C VAL A 123 -2.57 5.10 -22.01
N ASP A 124 -2.25 4.08 -22.81
CA ASP A 124 -2.95 3.79 -24.05
C ASP A 124 -4.24 3.01 -23.75
N TYR A 125 -5.37 3.60 -24.14
CA TYR A 125 -6.73 3.08 -23.86
C TYR A 125 -7.11 1.85 -24.70
N THR A 126 -6.21 1.35 -25.55
CA THR A 126 -6.50 0.33 -26.57
C THR A 126 -6.61 -1.10 -26.01
N GLU A 127 -6.13 -1.36 -24.79
CA GLU A 127 -6.10 -2.68 -24.16
C GLU A 127 -6.99 -2.75 -22.89
N TYR A 128 -8.31 -2.76 -23.08
CA TYR A 128 -9.31 -2.72 -21.99
C TYR A 128 -9.11 -3.82 -20.91
N LYS A 129 -8.64 -5.01 -21.29
CA LYS A 129 -8.42 -6.13 -20.34
C LYS A 129 -7.21 -5.91 -19.43
N LYS A 130 -6.09 -5.41 -19.97
CA LYS A 130 -4.89 -5.07 -19.18
C LYS A 130 -5.17 -3.90 -18.24
N SER A 131 -5.95 -2.93 -18.71
CA SER A 131 -6.37 -1.77 -17.93
C SER A 131 -7.20 -2.15 -16.69
N LEU A 132 -8.13 -3.11 -16.79
CA LEU A 132 -8.93 -3.54 -15.63
C LEU A 132 -8.09 -4.18 -14.51
N ILE A 133 -7.13 -5.03 -14.87
CA ILE A 133 -6.23 -5.68 -13.89
C ILE A 133 -5.37 -4.62 -13.20
N TYR A 134 -4.84 -3.66 -13.98
CA TYR A 134 -4.06 -2.55 -13.44
C TYR A 134 -4.88 -1.67 -12.49
N ILE A 135 -6.10 -1.26 -12.87
CA ILE A 135 -6.99 -0.47 -12.00
C ILE A 135 -7.31 -1.24 -10.71
N PHE A 136 -7.56 -2.54 -10.80
CA PHE A 136 -7.78 -3.39 -9.63
C PHE A 136 -6.55 -3.40 -8.70
N PHE A 137 -5.35 -3.50 -9.26
CA PHE A 137 -4.09 -3.47 -8.51
C PHE A 137 -3.85 -2.12 -7.82
N VAL A 138 -4.08 -1.01 -8.53
CA VAL A 138 -4.01 0.35 -7.96
C VAL A 138 -5.02 0.51 -6.83
N PHE A 139 -6.24 0.01 -7.02
CA PHE A 139 -7.28 0.07 -5.99
C PHE A 139 -6.90 -0.74 -4.75
N LEU A 140 -6.32 -1.93 -4.93
CA LEU A 140 -5.83 -2.79 -3.84
C LEU A 140 -4.73 -2.09 -3.04
N ASN A 141 -3.78 -1.44 -3.73
CA ASN A 141 -2.71 -0.66 -3.10
C ASN A 141 -3.22 0.56 -2.32
N ILE A 142 -4.17 1.31 -2.90
CA ILE A 142 -4.83 2.42 -2.20
C ILE A 142 -5.58 1.92 -0.96
N TYR A 143 -6.26 0.77 -1.07
CA TYR A 143 -6.96 0.14 0.05
C TYR A 143 -5.99 -0.28 1.17
N LEU A 144 -4.85 -0.89 0.83
CA LEU A 144 -3.78 -1.22 1.78
C LEU A 144 -3.24 0.02 2.49
N LEU A 145 -2.95 1.10 1.75
CA LEU A 145 -2.52 2.38 2.30
C LEU A 145 -3.55 2.96 3.27
N PHE A 146 -4.83 2.95 2.88
CA PHE A 146 -5.92 3.37 3.75
C PHE A 146 -5.97 2.53 5.03
N LEU A 147 -5.77 1.22 4.93
CA LEU A 147 -5.82 0.32 6.07
C LEU A 147 -4.65 0.57 7.04
N VAL A 148 -3.45 0.77 6.50
CA VAL A 148 -2.27 1.17 7.27
C VAL A 148 -2.49 2.52 7.92
N HIS A 149 -3.03 3.51 7.21
CA HIS A 149 -3.35 4.83 7.74
C HIS A 149 -4.30 4.74 8.95
N ASN A 150 -5.38 3.95 8.83
CA ASN A 150 -6.29 3.70 9.95
C ASN A 150 -5.57 3.05 11.14
N VAL A 151 -4.66 2.11 10.89
CA VAL A 151 -3.91 1.46 11.98
C VAL A 151 -2.90 2.39 12.64
N VAL A 152 -2.24 3.26 11.88
CA VAL A 152 -1.24 4.19 12.42
C VAL A 152 -1.93 5.34 13.15
N TYR A 153 -2.81 6.08 12.49
CA TYR A 153 -3.37 7.33 13.02
C TYR A 153 -4.58 7.11 13.94
N VAL A 154 -5.55 6.30 13.53
CA VAL A 154 -6.79 6.11 14.32
C VAL A 154 -6.54 5.31 15.60
N ARG A 155 -5.53 4.41 15.60
CA ARG A 155 -5.14 3.68 16.81
C ARG A 155 -4.30 4.53 17.77
N GLU A 156 -3.52 5.49 17.26
CA GLU A 156 -2.75 6.44 18.07
C GLU A 156 -3.71 7.32 18.89
N ASP A 157 -4.70 7.94 18.24
CA ASP A 157 -5.75 8.72 18.90
C ASP A 157 -6.48 7.91 19.99
N SER A 158 -6.82 6.65 19.70
CA SER A 158 -7.56 5.81 20.65
C SER A 158 -6.74 5.47 21.91
N LEU A 159 -5.43 5.27 21.77
CA LEU A 159 -4.55 4.96 22.91
C LEU A 159 -4.26 6.23 23.72
N GLU A 160 -3.97 7.35 23.07
CA GLU A 160 -3.71 8.62 23.77
C GLU A 160 -4.94 9.06 24.58
N ILE A 161 -6.15 8.87 24.03
CA ILE A 161 -7.41 9.13 24.76
C ILE A 161 -7.56 8.19 25.97
N GLN A 162 -7.18 6.90 25.86
CA GLN A 162 -7.22 5.99 27.01
C GLN A 162 -6.19 6.36 28.09
N TYR A 163 -4.99 6.78 27.73
CA TYR A 163 -3.97 7.22 28.69
C TYR A 163 -4.41 8.49 29.43
N ARG A 164 -4.90 9.51 28.71
CA ARG A 164 -5.44 10.73 29.34
C ARG A 164 -6.65 10.48 30.22
N ALA A 165 -7.48 9.48 29.92
CA ALA A 165 -8.61 9.12 30.77
C ALA A 165 -8.20 8.42 32.08
N TYR A 166 -6.98 7.85 32.13
CA TYR A 166 -6.44 7.20 33.33
C TYR A 166 -5.62 8.15 34.22
N GLU A 167 -5.07 9.21 33.64
CA GLU A 167 -4.29 10.23 34.33
C GLU A 167 -5.03 11.04 35.44
N PRO A 168 -6.36 11.29 35.41
CA PRO A 168 -7.02 12.09 36.46
C PRO A 168 -7.14 11.38 37.81
N HIS A 169 -6.83 10.08 37.93
CA HIS A 169 -6.95 9.33 39.19
C HIS A 169 -5.67 9.26 40.04
N ARG A 170 -4.56 9.89 39.63
CA ARG A 170 -3.29 9.88 40.39
C ARG A 170 -2.95 11.20 41.11
N VAL A 171 -3.79 12.22 41.03
CA VAL A 171 -3.55 13.51 41.72
C VAL A 171 -4.57 13.72 42.84
N SER A 172 -4.57 12.82 43.81
CA SER A 172 -5.20 13.03 45.12
C SER A 172 -4.62 12.04 46.13
N VAL A 173 -3.41 12.31 46.60
CA VAL A 173 -2.84 11.77 47.84
C VAL A 173 -2.28 12.93 48.62
#